data_AF-A0A968HDN4-F1
#
_entry.id   AF-A0A968HDN4-F1
#
_cell.length_a   1.000
_cell.length_b   1.000
_cell.length_c   1.000
_cell.angle_alpha   90.00
_cell.angle_beta   90.00
_cell.angle_gamma   90.00
#
_symmetry.space_group_name_H-M   'P 1'
#
loop_
_entity.id
_entity.type
_entity.pdbx_description
1 polymer ?
#
loop_
_entity_poly.entity_id
_entity_poly.type
_entity_poly.pdbx_seq_one_letter_code
_entity_poly.pdbx_strand_id
1 'polypeptide(L)' 'MHRRGNTTQENLICYCFGYTEEDIVKDVMENRGASSILERILSEKKKGTCRCGTTHPLGR' A
#
# COMPACT_ATOMS: atom_id res chain seq x y z
N MET A 1 -28.15 -4.45 8.20
CA MET A 1 -27.52 -5.76 8.41
C MET A 1 -26.88 -6.13 7.08
N HIS A 2 -25.61 -5.83 6.81
CA HIS A 2 -24.45 -6.45 7.43
C HIS A 2 -23.33 -5.41 7.61
N ARG A 3 -23.02 -5.06 8.86
CA ARG A 3 -21.71 -4.50 9.20
C ARG A 3 -20.68 -5.62 8.93
N ARG A 4 -19.99 -5.59 7.80
CA ARG A 4 -18.82 -6.45 7.58
C ARG A 4 -17.59 -5.68 8.05
N GLY A 5 -17.42 -5.64 9.37
CA GLY A 5 -16.10 -5.42 9.95
C GLY A 5 -15.40 -6.78 10.03
N ASN A 6 -14.16 -6.81 9.54
CA ASN A 6 -13.15 -7.84 9.76
C ASN A 6 -13.08 -9.02 8.76
N THR A 7 -12.44 -8.76 7.61
CA THR A 7 -11.64 -9.75 6.85
C THR A 7 -10.50 -9.01 6.17
N THR A 8 -9.26 -9.34 6.55
CA THR A 8 -8.00 -9.10 5.81
C THR A 8 -7.33 -7.71 5.93
N GLN A 9 -6.71 -7.43 7.09
CA GLN A 9 -5.58 -6.48 7.20
C GLN A 9 -4.23 -7.12 6.75
N GLU A 10 -4.26 -8.32 6.16
CA GLU A 10 -3.07 -9.16 6.04
C GLU A 10 -2.16 -8.78 4.86
N ASN A 11 -2.69 -8.07 3.85
CA ASN A 11 -1.93 -7.77 2.62
C ASN A 11 -1.77 -6.26 2.38
N LEU A 12 -1.87 -5.44 3.43
CA LEU A 12 -1.64 -4.00 3.29
C LEU A 12 -0.14 -3.74 3.17
N ILE A 13 0.30 -3.34 1.97
CA ILE A 13 1.71 -3.10 1.65
C ILE A 13 2.13 -1.69 2.06
N CYS A 14 1.23 -0.71 1.93
CA CYS A 14 1.52 0.66 2.34
C CYS A 14 0.45 1.23 3.27
N TYR A 15 0.75 1.24 4.58
CA TYR A 15 -0.11 1.84 5.61
C TYR A 15 -0.25 3.37 5.50
N CYS A 16 0.67 4.05 4.81
CA CYS A 16 0.57 5.50 4.60
C CYS A 16 -0.51 5.88 3.59
N PHE A 17 -0.70 5.06 2.57
CA PHE A 17 -1.57 5.36 1.43
C PHE A 17 -2.72 4.35 1.25
N GLY A 18 -2.75 3.28 2.07
CA GLY A 18 -3.80 2.27 2.03
C GLY A 18 -3.66 1.26 0.88
N TYR A 19 -2.49 1.15 0.26
CA TYR A 19 -2.29 0.22 -0.86
C TYR A 19 -2.13 -1.21 -0.37
N THR A 20 -2.87 -2.11 -1.02
CA THR A 20 -2.79 -3.56 -0.83
C THR A 20 -1.91 -4.22 -1.88
N GLU A 21 -1.54 -5.48 -1.64
CA GLU A 21 -0.87 -6.31 -2.64
C GLU A 21 -1.69 -6.41 -3.94
N GLU A 22 -3.01 -6.58 -3.82
CA GLU A 22 -3.93 -6.67 -4.97
C GLU A 22 -3.93 -5.39 -5.80
N ASP A 23 -3.88 -4.22 -5.16
CA ASP A 23 -3.78 -2.93 -5.85
C ASP A 23 -2.50 -2.86 -6.69
N ILE A 24 -1.37 -3.30 -6.12
CA ILE A 24 -0.08 -3.30 -6.82
C ILE A 24 -0.10 -4.30 -7.98
N VAL A 25 -0.60 -5.52 -7.76
CA VAL A 25 -0.69 -6.54 -8.82
C VAL A 25 -1.57 -6.07 -9.97
N LYS A 26 -2.73 -5.48 -9.65
CA LYS A 26 -3.65 -4.94 -10.66
C LYS A 26 -3.00 -3.79 -11.44
N ASP A 27 -2.35 -2.86 -10.75
CA ASP A 27 -1.64 -1.74 -11.38
C ASP A 27 -0.51 -2.23 -12.30
N VAL A 28 0.24 -3.27 -11.91
CA VAL A 28 1.23 -3.93 -12.79
C VAL A 28 0.59 -4.49 -14.06
N MET A 29 -0.53 -5.20 -13.92
CA MET A 29 -1.24 -5.79 -15.05
C MET A 29 -1.80 -4.71 -16.01
N GLU A 30 -2.33 -3.62 -15.47
CA GLU A 30 -2.90 -2.52 -16.24
C GLU A 30 -1.82 -1.68 -16.94
N ASN A 31 -0.64 -1.52 -16.33
CA ASN A 31 0.45 -0.69 -16.84
C ASN A 31 1.56 -1.49 -17.54
N ARG A 32 1.20 -2.58 -18.22
CA ARG A 32 2.11 -3.38 -19.08
C ARG A 32 3.39 -3.84 -18.34
N GLY A 33 3.26 -4.18 -17.06
CA GLY A 33 4.38 -4.65 -16.24
C GLY A 33 5.04 -3.59 -15.36
N ALA A 34 4.68 -2.31 -15.48
CA ALA A 34 5.14 -1.25 -14.58
C ALA A 34 4.13 -1.00 -13.44
N SER A 35 4.56 -0.53 -12.27
CA SER A 35 3.63 -0.13 -11.21
C SER A 35 3.84 1.33 -10.80
N SER A 36 2.90 2.18 -11.20
CA SER A 36 2.75 3.55 -10.74
C SER A 36 2.58 3.65 -9.23
N ILE A 37 1.87 2.69 -8.63
CA ILE A 37 1.68 2.62 -7.18
C ILE A 37 3.02 2.39 -6.48
N LEU A 38 3.81 1.41 -6.96
CA LEU A 38 5.12 1.12 -6.40
C LEU A 38 6.07 2.33 -6.53
N GLU A 39 6.11 2.96 -7.71
CA GLU A 39 6.91 4.17 -7.94
C GLU A 39 6.55 5.30 -6.97
N ARG A 40 5.24 5.51 -6.73
CA ARG A 40 4.76 6.49 -5.77
C ARG A 40 5.22 6.16 -4.35
N ILE A 41 5.06 4.92 -3.90
CA ILE A 41 5.49 4.49 -2.56
C ILE A 41 6.99 4.75 -2.38
N LEU A 42 7.81 4.38 -3.36
CA LEU A 42 9.27 4.57 -3.31
C LEU A 42 9.65 6.06 -3.31
N SER A 43 9.00 6.87 -4.14
CA SER A 43 9.24 8.31 -4.23
C SER A 43 8.93 9.02 -2.91
N GLU A 44 7.77 8.74 -2.31
CA GLU A 44 7.36 9.35 -1.03
C GLU A 44 8.21 8.84 0.14
N LYS A 45 8.60 7.56 0.13
CA LYS A 45 9.55 7.02 1.11
C LYS A 45 10.90 7.74 1.03
N LYS A 46 11.42 8.00 -0.18
CA LYS A 46 12.67 8.74 -0.39
C LYS A 46 12.58 10.20 0.05
N LYS A 47 11.43 10.84 -0.15
CA LYS A 47 11.17 12.21 0.32
C LYS A 47 11.03 12.34 1.83
N GLY A 48 10.86 11.22 2.55
CA GLY A 48 10.61 11.22 3.99
C GLY A 48 9.20 11.69 4.38
N THR A 49 8.27 11.75 3.43
CA THR A 49 6.87 12.12 3.66
C THR A 49 6.04 10.94 4.18
N CYS A 50 6.55 9.71 4.01
CA CYS A 50 5.92 8.53 4.57
C CYS A 50 6.00 8.50 6.09
N ARG A 51 4.86 8.22 6.72
CA ARG A 51 4.70 8.04 8.16
C ARG A 51 4.87 6.58 8.61
N CYS A 52 5.66 5.77 7.90
CA CYS A 52 5.80 4.33 8.19
C CYS A 52 6.18 4.05 9.64
N GLY A 53 7.01 4.91 10.27
CA GLY A 53 7.39 4.78 11.67
C GLY A 53 6.24 4.91 12.68
N THR A 54 5.10 5.49 12.30
CA THR A 54 3.92 5.66 13.17
C THR A 54 2.70 4.86 12.69
N THR A 55 2.58 4.60 11.39
CA THR A 55 1.41 3.93 10.80
C THR A 55 1.63 2.44 10.54
N HIS A 56 2.87 1.99 10.35
CA HIS A 56 3.16 0.58 10.15
C HIS A 56 3.30 -0.12 11.50
N PRO A 57 2.64 -1.26 11.76
CA PRO A 57 2.77 -2.01 13.01
C PRO A 57 4.22 -2.44 13.36
N LEU A 58 5.13 -2.47 12.38
CA LEU A 58 6.55 -2.80 12.56
C LEU A 58 7.46 -1.55 12.54
N GLY A 59 6.88 -0.36 12.30
CA GLY A 59 7.59 0.91 12.27
C GLY A 59 8.59 1.10 11.12
N ARG A 60 8.56 0.27 10.07
CA ARG A 60 9.51 0.32 8.95
C ARG A 60 8.93 -0.18 7.63
#